data_AF-A0A962Z9E5-F1
#
_entry.id   AF-A0A962Z9E5-F1
#
_cell.length_a   1.000
_cell.length_b   1.000
_cell.length_c   1.000
_cell.angle_alpha   90.00
_cell.angle_beta   90.00
_cell.angle_gamma   90.00
#
_symmetry.space_group_name_H-M   'P 1'
#
loop_
_entity.id
_entity.type
_entity.pdbx_description
1 polymer ?
#
loop_
_entity_poly.entity_id
_entity_poly.type
_entity_poly.pdbx_seq_one_letter_code
_entity_poly.pdbx_strand_id
1 'polypeptide(L)' 'MAYTISRAAYADMYGPTVGDRVRLADTELFAEVEEDRTIYGEEVKFGG' A
#
# COMPACT_ATOMS: atom_id res chain seq x y z
N MET A 1 19.55 10.85 -4.06
CA MET A 1 19.61 9.42 -4.41
C MET A 1 18.21 8.88 -4.32
N ALA A 2 17.76 8.10 -5.30
CA ALA A 2 16.48 7.40 -5.19
C ALA A 2 16.65 6.20 -4.25
N TYR A 3 15.73 6.05 -3.29
CA TYR A 3 15.65 4.88 -2.42
C TYR A 3 14.58 3.94 -2.96
N THR A 4 14.87 2.64 -2.98
CA THR A 4 13.92 1.62 -3.46
C THR A 4 13.44 0.81 -2.29
N ILE A 5 12.12 0.64 -2.20
CA ILE A 5 11.48 -0.21 -1.20
C ILE A 5 10.78 -1.38 -1.90
N SER A 6 10.82 -2.56 -1.28
CA SER A 6 10.03 -3.69 -1.76
C SER A 6 8.55 -3.42 -1.55
N ARG A 7 7.70 -3.88 -2.47
CA ARG A 7 6.25 -3.67 -2.40
C ARG A 7 5.61 -4.25 -1.12
N ALA A 8 6.09 -5.41 -0.66
CA ALA A 8 5.63 -6.00 0.60
C ALA A 8 5.93 -5.10 1.81
N ALA A 9 7.18 -4.61 1.93
CA ALA A 9 7.55 -3.70 3.01
C ALA A 9 6.79 -2.36 2.95
N TYR A 10 6.48 -1.86 1.75
CA TYR A 10 5.61 -0.70 1.59
C TYR A 10 4.20 -0.97 2.13
N ALA A 11 3.60 -2.09 1.71
CA ALA A 11 2.26 -2.48 2.12
C ALA A 11 2.15 -2.68 3.65
N ASP A 12 3.20 -3.20 4.29
CA ASP A 12 3.25 -3.37 5.74
C ASP A 12 3.29 -2.03 6.50
N MET A 13 3.89 -0.98 5.92
CA MET A 13 4.05 0.32 6.58
C MET A 13 2.92 1.30 6.31
N TYR A 14 2.42 1.32 5.07
CA TYR A 14 1.50 2.34 4.56
C TYR A 14 0.19 1.75 4.02
N GLY A 15 0.11 0.42 3.90
CA GLY A 15 -1.01 -0.25 3.26
C GLY A 15 -0.81 -0.46 1.75
N PRO A 16 -1.73 -1.22 1.12
CA PRO A 16 -1.69 -1.54 -0.31
C PRO A 16 -1.80 -0.28 -1.18
N THR A 17 -1.16 -0.31 -2.35
CA THR A 17 -1.23 0.76 -3.36
C THR A 17 -1.76 0.21 -4.70
N VAL A 18 -1.83 1.04 -5.75
CA VAL A 18 -2.44 0.69 -7.06
C VAL A 18 -1.99 -0.68 -7.55
N GLY A 19 -2.96 -1.53 -7.90
CA GLY A 19 -2.77 -2.89 -8.40
C GLY A 19 -2.48 -3.93 -7.32
N ASP A 20 -2.39 -3.56 -6.04
CA ASP A 20 -2.46 -4.53 -4.94
C ASP A 20 -3.89 -5.01 -4.75
N ARG A 21 -4.03 -6.23 -4.23
CA ARG A 21 -5.33 -6.83 -3.91
C ARG A 21 -5.40 -7.23 -2.46
N VAL A 22 -6.54 -6.95 -1.83
CA VAL A 22 -6.84 -7.35 -0.45
C VAL A 22 -8.01 -8.32 -0.46
N ARG A 23 -7.85 -9.44 0.24
CA ARG A 23 -8.94 -10.38 0.50
C ARG A 23 -9.92 -9.76 1.50
N LEU A 24 -11.21 -9.77 1.18
CA LEU A 24 -12.25 -9.25 2.06
C LEU A 24 -12.58 -10.29 3.13
N ALA A 25 -11.94 -10.15 4.30
CA ALA A 25 -12.07 -11.05 5.43
C ALA A 25 -11.81 -12.52 5.04
N ASP A 26 -12.68 -13.43 5.46
CA ASP A 26 -12.62 -14.87 5.17
C ASP A 26 -13.33 -15.24 3.85
N THR A 27 -13.86 -14.27 3.10
CA THR A 27 -14.54 -14.53 1.82
C THR A 27 -13.55 -14.79 0.69
N GLU A 28 -14.03 -15.30 -0.45
CA GLU A 28 -13.24 -15.43 -1.69
C GLU A 28 -13.30 -14.16 -2.56
N LEU A 29 -13.61 -13.00 -1.97
CA LEU A 29 -13.65 -11.72 -2.67
C LEU A 29 -12.32 -10.98 -2.50
N PHE A 30 -11.83 -10.41 -3.61
CA PHE A 30 -10.61 -9.61 -3.65
C PHE A 30 -10.92 -8.21 -4.17
N ALA A 31 -10.60 -7.19 -3.38
CA ALA A 31 -10.66 -5.80 -3.80
C ALA A 31 -9.30 -5.37 -4.35
N GLU A 32 -9.28 -4.73 -5.52
CA GLU A 32 -8.07 -4.17 -6.13
C GLU A 32 -8.03 -2.66 -5.89
N VAL A 33 -6.86 -2.12 -5.55
CA VAL A 33 -6.67 -0.67 -5.44
C VAL A 33 -6.59 -0.07 -6.85
N GLU A 34 -7.56 0.78 -7.21
CA GLU A 34 -7.66 1.37 -8.54
C GLU A 34 -6.88 2.68 -8.68
N GLU A 35 -6.79 3.48 -7.61
CA GLU A 35 -6.13 4.78 -7.59
C GLU A 35 -5.46 5.01 -6.22
N ASP A 36 -4.23 5.51 -6.25
CA ASP A 36 -3.51 6.01 -5.08
C ASP A 36 -3.13 7.47 -5.37
N ARG A 37 -3.51 8.36 -4.45
CA ARG A 37 -3.30 9.82 -4.57
C ARG A 37 -2.12 10.33 -3.73
N THR A 38 -1.36 9.42 -3.13
CA THR A 38 -0.14 9.76 -2.39
C THR A 38 1.03 10.03 -3.32
N ILE A 39 2.04 10.73 -2.81
CA ILE A 39 3.34 10.88 -3.45
C ILE A 39 4.28 9.90 -2.74
N TYR A 40 4.88 8.97 -3.48
CA TYR A 40 5.70 7.93 -2.86
C TYR A 40 6.94 8.52 -2.17
N GLY A 41 7.07 8.25 -0.86
CA GLY A 41 8.06 8.83 0.03
C GLY A 41 7.60 10.05 0.83
N GLU A 42 6.40 10.57 0.58
CA GLU A 42 5.77 11.67 1.35
C GLU A 42 4.47 11.20 2.03
N GLU A 43 4.34 9.90 2.31
CA GLU A 43 3.18 9.34 2.98
C GLU A 43 3.07 9.87 4.41
N VAL A 44 1.86 10.23 4.80
CA VAL A 44 1.59 10.71 6.15
C VAL A 44 1.58 9.52 7.11
N LYS A 45 2.58 9.45 7.99
CA LYS A 45 2.61 8.52 9.12
C LYS A 45 2.73 9.30 10.42
N PHE A 46 1.85 9.03 11.38
CA PHE A 46 1.93 9.63 12.71
C PHE A 46 2.70 8.70 13.65
N GLY A 47 3.74 9.21 14.32
CA GLY A 47 4.57 8.47 15.25
C GLY A 47 5.89 9.21 15.52
N GLY A 48 6.45 9.03 16.71
CA GLY A 48 7.79 9.51 17.09
C GLY A 48 8.77 8.36 17.17
#